data_AF-X1IIE8-F1
#
_entry.id   AF-X1IIE8-F1
#
_cell.length_a   1.000
_cell.length_b   1.000
_cell.length_c   1.000
_cell.angle_alpha   90.00
_cell.angle_beta   90.00
_cell.angle_gamma   90.00
#
_symmetry.space_group_name_H-M   'P 1'
#
loop_
_entity.id
_entity.type
_entity.pdbx_description
1 polymer ?
#
loop_
_entity_poly.entity_id
_entity_poly.type
_entity_poly.pdbx_seq_one_letter_code
_entity_poly.pdbx_strand_id
1 'polypeptide(L)'
;MKSYKIFLLLIVGLSFLLISSCAAHVYAPKDDIIRHTAYTLKYKEKYEQAEWVLYKLTAERVKGSYKRTNDFRPDPMVKTGSATLSDYKGSGYDRGHLAPAGDMKWSTTAMSESFYMSNMSPQNPGFNRGIWKKLEGQVRTWATDNEEIYIVTGPVLSEG
;
A
#
# COMPACT_ATOMS: atom_id res chain seq x y z
N MET A 1 -6.55 17.93 5.96
CA MET A 1 -5.50 16.89 6.10
C MET A 1 -4.17 17.46 5.61
N LYS A 2 -3.06 17.14 6.29
CA LYS A 2 -1.73 17.66 5.96
C LYS A 2 -1.15 16.94 4.73
N SER A 3 -0.17 17.56 4.08
CA SER A 3 0.51 17.02 2.89
C SER A 3 1.64 16.09 3.31
N TYR A 4 1.66 14.87 2.79
CA TYR A 4 2.70 13.87 3.06
C TYR A 4 3.49 13.56 1.78
N LYS A 5 4.79 13.28 1.93
CA LYS A 5 5.63 12.76 0.83
C LYS A 5 5.56 11.24 0.86
N ILE A 6 5.32 10.58 -0.27
CA ILE A 6 5.31 9.11 -0.36
C ILE A 6 6.66 8.62 -0.88
N PHE A 7 7.18 7.56 -0.26
CA PHE A 7 8.43 6.91 -0.64
C PHE A 7 8.16 5.47 -1.06
N LEU A 8 8.77 5.04 -2.17
CA LEU A 8 8.70 3.68 -2.68
C LEU A 8 10.08 3.05 -2.58
N LEU A 9 10.22 1.95 -1.85
CA LEU A 9 11.41 1.11 -1.88
C LEU A 9 11.08 -0.18 -2.62
N LEU A 10 11.61 -0.32 -3.83
CA LEU A 10 11.58 -1.55 -4.60
C LEU A 10 12.83 -2.36 -4.30
N ILE A 11 12.65 -3.56 -3.77
CA ILE A 11 13.75 -4.52 -3.60
C ILE A 11 13.65 -5.49 -4.77
N VAL A 12 14.45 -5.25 -5.81
CA VAL A 12 14.62 -6.18 -6.94
C VAL A 12 15.78 -7.11 -6.59
N GLY A 13 15.49 -8.40 -6.36
CA GLY A 13 16.40 -9.55 -6.49
C GLY A 13 17.74 -9.55 -5.72
N LEU A 14 17.80 -10.39 -4.68
CA LEU A 14 18.96 -11.00 -4.00
C LEU A 14 20.20 -10.11 -3.70
N SER A 15 20.19 -9.50 -2.52
CA SER A 15 21.32 -9.67 -1.61
C SER A 15 20.81 -9.82 -0.18
N PHE A 16 21.12 -10.96 0.43
CA PHE A 16 20.73 -11.35 1.79
C PHE A 16 21.33 -10.44 2.89
N LEU A 17 22.03 -9.36 2.50
CA LEU A 17 22.82 -8.49 3.37
C LEU A 17 22.13 -7.16 3.73
N LEU A 18 20.99 -6.81 3.11
CA LEU A 18 20.19 -5.64 3.49
C LEU A 18 19.07 -5.94 4.50
N ILE A 19 18.89 -7.21 4.90
CA ILE A 19 17.86 -7.59 5.88
C ILE A 19 18.27 -7.20 7.31
N SER A 20 19.58 -7.02 7.58
CA SER A 20 20.06 -6.75 8.94
C SER A 20 19.64 -5.36 9.47
N SER A 21 19.57 -4.32 8.63
CA SER A 21 19.05 -3.01 9.04
C SER A 21 17.52 -2.94 9.07
N CYS A 22 16.83 -3.77 8.29
CA CYS A 22 15.38 -3.94 8.40
C CYS A 22 14.97 -4.66 9.67
N ALA A 23 15.77 -5.62 10.16
CA ALA A 23 15.48 -6.39 11.37
C ALA A 23 15.34 -5.52 12.63
N ALA A 24 16.02 -4.36 12.70
CA ALA A 24 15.87 -3.42 13.81
C ALA A 24 14.52 -2.67 13.82
N HIS A 25 13.81 -2.61 12.68
CA HIS A 25 12.43 -2.07 12.58
C HIS A 25 11.34 -3.14 12.74
N VAL A 26 11.72 -4.42 12.88
CA VAL A 26 10.80 -5.56 13.07
C VAL A 26 10.34 -5.71 14.53
N TYR A 27 10.92 -4.96 15.48
CA TYR A 27 10.41 -4.83 16.85
C TYR A 27 9.36 -3.72 16.97
N ALA A 28 8.29 -3.81 16.18
CA ALA A 28 7.03 -3.14 16.53
C ALA A 28 6.27 -4.03 17.52
N PRO A 29 5.46 -3.46 18.43
CA PRO A 29 4.44 -4.24 19.12
C PRO A 29 3.69 -5.10 18.10
N LYS A 30 3.53 -6.38 18.39
CA LYS A 30 2.95 -7.38 17.45
C LYS A 30 1.54 -6.99 16.98
N ASP A 31 0.88 -6.10 17.72
CA ASP A 31 -0.46 -5.59 17.47
C ASP A 31 -0.56 -4.58 16.30
N ASP A 32 0.55 -4.06 15.79
CA ASP A 32 0.53 -3.07 14.68
C ASP A 32 0.63 -3.73 13.28
N ILE A 33 0.91 -5.03 13.21
CA ILE A 33 1.08 -5.75 11.93
C ILE A 33 -0.24 -6.39 11.51
N ILE A 34 -0.76 -5.97 10.35
CA ILE A 34 -2.00 -6.46 9.78
C ILE A 34 -1.71 -7.21 8.48
N ARG A 35 -2.29 -8.40 8.33
CA ARG A 35 -2.07 -9.28 7.19
C ARG A 35 -3.38 -9.52 6.45
N HIS A 36 -3.41 -9.05 5.21
CA HIS A 36 -4.49 -9.29 4.25
C HIS A 36 -4.08 -10.37 3.25
N THR A 37 -4.98 -10.76 2.36
CA THR A 37 -4.78 -11.83 1.37
C THR A 37 -3.55 -11.56 0.49
N ALA A 38 -3.35 -10.31 0.07
CA ALA A 38 -2.33 -9.96 -0.91
C ALA A 38 -1.20 -9.07 -0.39
N TYR A 39 -1.37 -8.45 0.77
CA TYR A 39 -0.40 -7.51 1.33
C TYR A 39 -0.37 -7.58 2.86
N THR A 40 0.76 -7.17 3.43
CA THR A 40 0.93 -6.98 4.87
C THR A 40 1.26 -5.52 5.11
N LEU A 41 0.70 -4.92 6.15
CA LEU A 41 1.02 -3.55 6.53
C LEU A 41 1.41 -3.47 8.01
N LYS A 42 2.18 -2.44 8.33
CA LYS A 42 2.32 -1.96 9.70
C LYS A 42 1.48 -0.70 9.86
N TYR A 43 0.42 -0.78 10.64
CA TYR A 43 -0.45 0.35 10.92
C TYR A 43 0.22 1.28 11.95
N LYS A 44 0.01 2.59 11.81
CA LYS A 44 0.51 3.57 12.77
C LYS A 44 -0.65 4.44 13.22
N GLU A 45 -1.24 4.04 14.34
CA GLU A 45 -2.45 4.62 14.92
C GLU A 45 -2.43 6.15 14.94
N LYS A 46 -1.33 6.73 15.44
CA LYS A 46 -1.12 8.18 15.51
C LYS A 46 -1.39 8.94 14.20
N TYR A 47 -1.23 8.28 13.05
CA TYR A 47 -1.38 8.88 11.73
C TYR A 47 -2.58 8.35 10.94
N GLU A 48 -3.32 7.38 11.49
CA GLU A 48 -4.45 6.71 10.82
C GLU A 48 -4.08 6.15 9.44
N GLN A 49 -2.84 5.66 9.30
CA GLN A 49 -2.24 5.24 8.03
C GLN A 49 -1.25 4.09 8.28
N ALA A 50 -0.99 3.30 7.24
CA ALA A 50 0.16 2.40 7.26
C ALA A 50 1.48 3.19 7.26
N GLU A 51 2.42 2.78 8.12
CA GLU A 51 3.82 3.20 8.05
C GLU A 51 4.52 2.60 6.82
N TRP A 52 4.18 1.34 6.52
CA TRP A 52 4.57 0.67 5.29
C TRP A 52 3.56 -0.42 4.91
N VAL A 53 3.51 -0.72 3.62
CA VAL A 53 2.78 -1.86 3.03
C VAL A 53 3.76 -2.67 2.18
N LEU A 54 3.82 -3.98 2.43
CA LEU A 54 4.62 -4.96 1.72
C LEU A 54 3.71 -5.91 0.94
N TYR A 55 4.01 -6.12 -0.34
CA TYR A 55 3.33 -7.13 -1.15
C TYR A 55 4.25 -7.74 -2.22
N LYS A 56 3.87 -8.92 -2.68
CA LYS A 56 4.52 -9.64 -3.78
C LYS A 56 3.67 -9.54 -5.03
N LEU A 57 4.28 -9.15 -6.14
CA LEU A 57 3.67 -9.12 -7.46
C LEU A 57 4.42 -10.07 -8.40
N THR A 58 3.70 -10.99 -9.02
CA THR A 58 4.24 -11.92 -10.02
C THR A 58 3.73 -11.57 -11.41
N ALA A 59 4.44 -12.00 -12.45
CA ALA A 59 4.02 -11.88 -13.84
C ALA A 59 2.62 -12.46 -14.09
N GLU A 60 2.28 -13.55 -13.40
CA GLU A 60 0.94 -14.15 -13.44
C GLU A 60 -0.12 -13.22 -12.83
N ARG A 61 0.14 -12.66 -11.63
CA ARG A 61 -0.80 -11.79 -10.92
C ARG A 61 -1.12 -10.50 -11.69
N VAL A 62 -0.16 -9.98 -12.48
CA VAL A 62 -0.38 -8.83 -13.37
C VAL A 62 -1.45 -9.11 -14.42
N LYS A 63 -1.56 -10.35 -14.91
CA LYS A 63 -2.52 -10.79 -15.94
C LYS A 63 -3.95 -10.94 -15.43
N GLY A 64 -4.18 -10.76 -14.13
CA GLY A 64 -5.51 -10.81 -13.53
C GLY A 64 -6.52 -9.90 -14.22
N SER A 65 -7.78 -10.34 -14.28
CA SER A 65 -8.87 -9.70 -15.02
C SER A 65 -9.99 -9.17 -14.13
N TYR A 66 -9.91 -9.34 -12.80
CA TYR A 66 -10.94 -8.82 -11.89
C TYR A 66 -11.00 -7.30 -11.96
N LYS A 67 -12.23 -6.79 -12.04
CA LYS A 67 -12.50 -5.36 -12.16
C LYS A 67 -12.37 -4.67 -10.81
N ARG A 68 -11.95 -3.41 -10.88
CA ARG A 68 -11.87 -2.50 -9.74
C ARG A 68 -13.27 -2.32 -9.11
N THR A 69 -13.38 -2.55 -7.80
CA THR A 69 -14.64 -2.51 -7.04
C THR A 69 -15.00 -1.12 -6.52
N ASN A 70 -14.02 -0.28 -6.17
CA ASN A 70 -14.23 1.03 -5.54
C ASN A 70 -14.98 0.97 -4.19
N ASP A 71 -14.93 -0.17 -3.50
CA ASP A 71 -15.60 -0.46 -2.23
C ASP A 71 -14.77 -0.02 -1.01
N PHE A 72 -14.38 1.27 -1.00
CA PHE A 72 -13.65 1.87 0.12
C PHE A 72 -14.40 1.67 1.43
N ARG A 73 -13.71 1.15 2.45
CA ARG A 73 -14.31 0.88 3.77
C ARG A 73 -13.25 0.79 4.87
N PRO A 74 -13.62 1.04 6.13
CA PRO A 74 -12.72 0.81 7.26
C PRO A 74 -12.16 -0.61 7.26
N ASP A 75 -10.92 -0.75 7.71
CA ASP A 75 -10.28 -2.07 7.85
C ASP A 75 -10.76 -2.76 9.13
N PRO A 76 -11.46 -3.91 9.04
CA PRO A 76 -11.95 -4.61 10.21
C PRO A 76 -10.83 -5.21 11.07
N MET A 77 -9.60 -5.30 10.56
CA MET A 77 -8.46 -5.84 11.30
C MET A 77 -7.71 -4.78 12.13
N VAL A 78 -8.01 -3.48 11.93
CA VAL A 78 -7.47 -2.40 12.77
C VAL A 78 -8.34 -2.28 14.04
N LYS A 79 -7.86 -2.82 15.17
CA LYS A 79 -8.64 -2.93 16.42
C LYS A 79 -9.13 -1.59 16.98
N THR A 80 -8.36 -0.54 16.75
CA THR A 80 -8.61 0.84 17.19
C THR A 80 -9.54 1.60 16.24
N GLY A 81 -9.83 1.03 15.07
CA GLY A 81 -10.50 1.72 13.97
C GLY A 81 -9.48 2.30 12.97
N SER A 82 -9.84 2.31 11.69
CA SER A 82 -9.07 3.00 10.67
C SER A 82 -9.74 4.29 10.23
N ALA A 83 -9.03 5.10 9.46
CA ALA A 83 -9.63 6.20 8.70
C ALA A 83 -10.91 5.77 7.93
N THR A 84 -11.79 6.73 7.69
CA THR A 84 -13.08 6.58 7.05
C THR A 84 -13.19 7.45 5.80
N LEU A 85 -14.27 7.29 5.01
CA LEU A 85 -14.50 8.14 3.85
C LEU A 85 -14.72 9.61 4.25
N SER A 86 -15.28 9.88 5.44
CA SER A 86 -15.51 11.22 5.94
C SER A 86 -14.22 12.00 6.13
N ASP A 87 -13.13 11.35 6.55
CA ASP A 87 -11.83 12.01 6.77
C ASP A 87 -11.24 12.57 5.48
N TYR A 88 -11.54 11.91 4.35
CA TYR A 88 -11.11 12.33 3.02
C TYR A 88 -12.06 13.33 2.36
N LYS A 89 -13.34 13.32 2.72
CA LYS A 89 -14.37 14.16 2.10
C LYS A 89 -14.06 15.64 2.33
N GLY A 90 -13.98 16.42 1.24
CA GLY A 90 -13.72 17.87 1.31
C GLY A 90 -12.29 18.25 1.68
N SER A 91 -11.39 17.28 1.86
CA SER A 91 -10.01 17.54 2.29
C SER A 91 -9.08 18.08 1.19
N GLY A 92 -9.47 17.89 -0.08
CA GLY A 92 -8.62 18.13 -1.26
C GLY A 92 -7.65 16.98 -1.60
N TYR A 93 -7.65 15.87 -0.84
CA TYR A 93 -6.79 14.72 -1.06
C TYR A 93 -7.56 13.52 -1.63
N ASP A 94 -6.88 12.75 -2.47
CA ASP A 94 -7.34 11.44 -2.92
C ASP A 94 -7.04 10.37 -1.87
N ARG A 95 -7.86 9.32 -1.88
CA ARG A 95 -7.60 8.03 -1.22
C ARG A 95 -6.58 7.24 -2.05
N GLY A 96 -5.32 7.59 -1.91
CA GLY A 96 -4.22 7.01 -2.67
C GLY A 96 -3.85 5.64 -2.12
N HIS A 97 -3.85 4.62 -2.98
CA HIS A 97 -3.49 3.26 -2.57
C HIS A 97 -1.99 3.16 -2.32
N LEU A 98 -1.61 2.41 -1.29
CA LEU A 98 -0.23 2.00 -1.06
C LEU A 98 0.07 0.66 -1.77
N ALA A 99 -0.78 -0.35 -1.57
CA ALA A 99 -0.88 -1.52 -2.44
C ALA A 99 -1.97 -1.28 -3.51
N PRO A 100 -1.62 -1.09 -4.80
CA PRO A 100 -2.56 -0.65 -5.84
C PRO A 100 -3.58 -1.74 -6.20
N ALA A 101 -4.85 -1.35 -6.41
CA ALA A 101 -5.88 -2.28 -6.88
C ALA A 101 -5.51 -2.94 -8.23
N GLY A 102 -4.76 -2.22 -9.08
CA GLY A 102 -4.28 -2.75 -10.37
C GLY A 102 -3.34 -3.96 -10.23
N ASP A 103 -2.74 -4.15 -9.05
CA ASP A 103 -1.82 -5.26 -8.75
C ASP A 103 -2.58 -6.44 -8.10
N MET A 104 -3.85 -6.23 -7.75
CA MET A 104 -4.72 -7.19 -7.05
C MET A 104 -5.78 -7.82 -7.96
N LYS A 105 -5.69 -7.63 -9.28
CA LYS A 105 -6.68 -8.11 -10.27
C LYS A 105 -6.77 -9.64 -10.41
N TRP A 106 -5.98 -10.40 -9.65
CA TRP A 106 -5.90 -11.86 -9.71
C TRP A 106 -6.80 -12.57 -8.69
N SER A 107 -7.39 -11.84 -7.73
CA SER A 107 -8.34 -12.38 -6.76
C SER A 107 -9.41 -11.34 -6.41
N THR A 108 -10.67 -11.76 -6.34
CA THR A 108 -11.78 -10.90 -5.90
C THR A 108 -11.57 -10.39 -4.48
N THR A 109 -11.09 -11.26 -3.59
CA THR A 109 -10.76 -10.91 -2.20
C THR A 109 -9.63 -9.90 -2.17
N ALA A 110 -8.52 -10.17 -2.84
CA ALA A 110 -7.39 -9.23 -2.89
C ALA A 110 -7.78 -7.86 -3.46
N MET A 111 -8.61 -7.85 -4.51
CA MET A 111 -9.16 -6.63 -5.09
C MET A 111 -9.97 -5.85 -4.05
N SER A 112 -10.94 -6.48 -3.40
CA SER A 112 -11.78 -5.83 -2.40
C SER A 112 -10.99 -5.36 -1.17
N GLU A 113 -10.05 -6.16 -0.67
CA GLU A 113 -9.19 -5.78 0.46
C GLU A 113 -8.24 -4.63 0.11
N SER A 114 -7.88 -4.43 -1.17
CA SER A 114 -7.07 -3.27 -1.58
C SER A 114 -7.77 -1.92 -1.31
N PHE A 115 -9.08 -1.94 -1.08
CA PHE A 115 -9.90 -0.76 -0.74
C PHE A 115 -10.06 -0.52 0.75
N TYR A 116 -9.43 -1.31 1.62
CA TYR A 116 -9.38 -0.97 3.03
C TYR A 116 -8.69 0.36 3.28
N MET A 117 -9.26 1.17 4.16
CA MET A 117 -8.73 2.51 4.44
C MET A 117 -7.37 2.50 5.13
N SER A 118 -6.99 1.39 5.77
CA SER A 118 -5.63 1.15 6.28
C SER A 118 -4.56 1.10 5.17
N ASN A 119 -4.96 0.77 3.94
CA ASN A 119 -4.13 0.77 2.74
C ASN A 119 -4.18 2.13 1.98
N MET A 120 -4.81 3.15 2.56
CA MET A 120 -4.90 4.48 1.97
C MET A 120 -3.95 5.47 2.64
N SER A 121 -3.38 6.35 1.84
CA SER A 121 -2.72 7.57 2.30
C SER A 121 -3.32 8.79 1.60
N PRO A 122 -3.48 9.94 2.28
CA PRO A 122 -3.89 11.19 1.66
C PRO A 122 -2.87 11.62 0.61
N GLN A 123 -3.25 11.50 -0.66
CA GLN A 123 -2.39 11.88 -1.77
C GLN A 123 -2.90 13.13 -2.48
N ASN A 124 -1.99 14.03 -2.84
CA ASN A 124 -2.35 15.14 -3.71
C ASN A 124 -2.89 14.58 -5.05
N PRO A 125 -4.02 15.07 -5.59
CA PRO A 125 -4.61 14.54 -6.81
C PRO A 125 -3.63 14.50 -8.01
N GLY A 126 -2.78 15.52 -8.18
CA GLY A 126 -1.79 15.56 -9.25
C GLY A 126 -0.69 14.51 -9.09
N PHE A 127 -0.33 14.20 -7.84
CA PHE A 127 0.63 13.14 -7.51
C PHE A 127 0.03 11.75 -7.78
N ASN A 128 -1.12 11.46 -7.16
CA ASN A 128 -1.81 10.16 -7.24
C ASN A 128 -2.14 9.76 -8.69
N ARG A 129 -2.78 10.68 -9.41
CA ARG A 129 -3.28 10.42 -10.78
C ARG A 129 -2.18 10.58 -11.83
N GLY A 130 -1.07 11.21 -11.47
CA GLY A 130 0.06 11.50 -12.34
C GLY A 130 1.22 10.54 -12.13
N ILE A 131 2.28 11.01 -11.46
CA ILE A 131 3.55 10.28 -11.36
C ILE A 131 3.42 8.97 -10.58
N TRP A 132 2.56 8.91 -9.56
CA TRP A 132 2.33 7.70 -8.78
C TRP A 132 1.71 6.61 -9.66
N LYS A 133 0.62 6.91 -10.37
CA LYS A 133 0.01 5.98 -11.35
C LYS A 133 1.00 5.49 -12.42
N LYS A 134 1.90 6.35 -12.90
CA LYS A 134 2.94 5.97 -13.87
C LYS A 134 3.92 4.95 -13.25
N LEU A 135 4.35 5.20 -12.01
CA LEU A 135 5.22 4.30 -11.26
C LEU A 135 4.57 2.95 -11.00
N GLU A 136 3.30 2.92 -10.59
CA GLU A 136 2.53 1.67 -10.46
C GLU A 136 2.49 0.89 -11.79
N GLY A 137 2.37 1.59 -12.93
CA GLY A 137 2.48 1.00 -14.26
C GLY A 137 3.83 0.35 -14.51
N GLN A 138 4.91 1.08 -14.20
CA GLN A 138 6.28 0.60 -14.36
C GLN A 138 6.58 -0.61 -13.47
N VAL A 139 6.06 -0.64 -12.23
CA VAL A 139 6.18 -1.77 -11.31
C VAL A 139 5.56 -3.04 -11.90
N ARG A 140 4.41 -2.94 -12.57
CA ARG A 140 3.79 -4.09 -13.28
C ARG A 140 4.61 -4.56 -14.48
N THR A 141 5.24 -3.65 -15.20
CA THR A 141 6.19 -4.01 -16.27
C THR A 141 7.37 -4.79 -15.68
N TRP A 142 8.02 -4.28 -14.63
CA TRP A 142 9.12 -4.98 -13.97
C TRP A 142 8.71 -6.35 -13.41
N ALA A 143 7.52 -6.49 -12.85
CA ALA A 143 7.02 -7.79 -12.40
C ALA A 143 6.84 -8.79 -13.56
N THR A 144 6.46 -8.30 -14.73
CA THR A 144 6.35 -9.14 -15.94
C THR A 144 7.73 -9.57 -16.43
N ASP A 145 8.72 -8.65 -16.40
CA ASP A 145 10.07 -8.90 -16.91
C ASP A 145 10.93 -9.77 -15.97
N ASN A 146 10.68 -9.74 -14.65
CA ASN A 146 11.50 -10.41 -13.63
C ASN A 146 10.82 -11.64 -12.99
N GLU A 147 9.69 -12.11 -13.54
CA GLU A 147 8.81 -13.17 -13.00
C GLU A 147 8.11 -12.83 -11.68
N GLU A 148 8.84 -12.25 -10.72
CA GLU A 148 8.33 -11.74 -9.46
C GLU A 148 9.16 -10.59 -8.89
N ILE A 149 8.49 -9.71 -8.15
CA ILE A 149 9.10 -8.62 -7.39
C ILE A 149 8.42 -8.46 -6.03
N TYR A 150 9.17 -7.93 -5.07
CA TYR A 150 8.68 -7.55 -3.75
C TYR A 150 8.68 -6.02 -3.64
N ILE A 151 7.55 -5.46 -3.23
CA ILE A 151 7.32 -4.02 -3.19
C ILE A 151 7.06 -3.60 -1.75
N VAL A 152 7.80 -2.59 -1.27
CA VAL A 152 7.51 -1.88 -0.01
C VAL A 152 7.16 -0.43 -0.32
N THR A 153 5.94 -0.04 0.02
CA THR A 153 5.42 1.34 -0.18
C THR A 153 5.10 1.95 1.17
N GLY A 154 5.19 3.27 1.30
CA GLY A 154 4.71 3.95 2.49
C GLY A 154 4.79 5.47 2.40
N PRO A 155 3.99 6.20 3.19
CA PRO A 155 4.19 7.62 3.40
C PRO A 155 5.42 7.87 4.27
N VAL A 156 6.08 9.02 4.05
CA VAL A 156 7.01 9.60 5.01
C VAL A 156 6.17 10.34 6.05
N LEU A 157 6.01 9.71 7.20
CA LEU A 157 5.22 10.21 8.31
C LEU A 157 6.05 11.17 9.17
N SER A 158 5.69 12.44 9.15
CA SER A 158 6.24 13.45 10.06
C SER A 158 5.12 14.12 10.84
N GLU A 159 5.43 14.54 12.06
CA GLU A 159 4.63 15.60 12.66
C GLU A 159 4.74 16.85 11.79
N GLY A 160 3.71 17.69 11.83
CA GLY A 160 3.75 18.99 11.16
C GLY A 160 2.88 19.96 11.88
#